data_AF-A0A7V3UM75-F1
#
_entry.id   AF-A0A7V3UM75-F1
#
_cell.length_a   1.000
_cell.length_b   1.000
_cell.length_c   1.000
_cell.angle_alpha   90.00
_cell.angle_beta   90.00
_cell.angle_gamma   90.00
#
_symmetry.space_group_name_H-M   'P 1'
#
loop_
_entity.id
_entity.type
_entity.pdbx_description
1 polymer ?
#
loop_
_entity_poly.entity_id
_entity_poly.type
_entity_poly.pdbx_seq_one_letter_code
_entity_poly.pdbx_strand_id
1 'polypeptide(L)'
;MRRSLLFLSAVIVVSLCVLTPISQALATSTYVYTIINDSTTMPVDPLSAAEGDTAYFNSGHPAFGTENNTGFFWLYEDTTTGNISLEMIFDTPNSGSGGKFNTTISGMPPSGYVALSDDPGELTPTGGSWKWSTTGVDGGVIGGLGGTWEMTLTPTKSTGLTSWYFLSGDPTAPTKIPLTMSPGHTLTITASDPAPAANPEPASIALLSLGLVGFGLVRRSRRDP
;
A
#
# COMPACT_ATOMS: atom_id res chain seq x y z
N MET A 1 62.50 6.32 -56.64
CA MET A 1 62.92 6.34 -55.22
C MET A 1 61.75 6.81 -54.37
N ARG A 2 61.36 6.02 -53.35
CA ARG A 2 60.82 6.43 -52.01
C ARG A 2 59.66 7.47 -52.02
N ARG A 3 58.47 7.24 -51.47
CA ARG A 3 58.08 6.51 -50.25
C ARG A 3 56.57 6.21 -50.21
N SER A 4 56.25 5.08 -49.58
CA SER A 4 55.04 4.72 -48.86
C SER A 4 54.25 5.89 -48.25
N LEU A 5 52.92 5.79 -48.22
CA LEU A 5 52.14 5.98 -47.00
C LEU A 5 50.86 5.13 -47.05
N LEU A 6 50.80 4.12 -46.18
CA LEU A 6 49.59 3.40 -45.82
C LEU A 6 48.60 4.37 -45.19
N PHE A 7 47.32 4.28 -45.52
CA PHE A 7 46.26 4.69 -44.61
C PHE A 7 45.33 3.51 -44.35
N LEU A 8 45.40 3.11 -43.08
CA LEU A 8 44.69 2.04 -42.41
C LEU A 8 43.23 2.48 -42.23
N SER A 9 42.28 1.87 -42.96
CA SER A 9 40.86 2.07 -42.69
C SER A 9 40.48 1.30 -41.43
N ALA A 10 40.36 2.04 -40.32
CA ALA A 10 39.84 1.53 -39.05
C ALA A 10 38.35 1.18 -39.22
N VAL A 11 38.03 -0.11 -39.05
CA VAL A 11 36.66 -0.60 -38.92
C VAL A 11 36.19 -0.29 -37.49
N ILE A 12 35.33 0.72 -37.34
CA ILE A 12 34.64 1.00 -36.08
C ILE A 12 33.42 0.07 -36.01
N VAL A 13 33.54 -1.01 -35.24
CA VAL A 13 32.38 -1.82 -34.84
C VAL A 13 31.68 -1.07 -33.71
N VAL A 14 30.63 -0.31 -34.05
CA VAL A 14 29.71 0.26 -33.06
C VAL A 14 28.85 -0.88 -32.54
N SER A 15 29.25 -1.47 -31.42
CA SER A 15 28.43 -2.44 -30.70
C SER A 15 27.30 -1.69 -30.00
N LEU A 16 26.13 -1.69 -30.63
CA LEU A 16 24.90 -1.14 -30.07
C LEU A 16 24.42 -2.08 -28.95
N CYS A 17 24.88 -1.86 -27.72
CA CYS A 17 24.29 -2.46 -26.54
C CYS A 17 22.86 -1.93 -26.41
N VAL A 18 21.89 -2.69 -26.89
CA VAL A 18 20.47 -2.47 -26.62
C VAL A 18 20.26 -2.73 -25.14
N LEU A 19 20.32 -1.67 -24.34
CA LEU A 19 19.83 -1.65 -22.96
C LEU A 19 18.33 -1.90 -23.02
N THR A 20 17.92 -3.15 -22.93
CA THR A 20 16.52 -3.46 -22.59
C THR A 20 16.28 -2.91 -21.20
N PRO A 21 15.28 -2.04 -20.98
CA PRO A 21 14.87 -1.73 -19.62
C PRO A 21 14.45 -3.05 -18.96
N ILE A 22 15.15 -3.41 -17.88
CA ILE A 22 14.67 -4.43 -16.96
C ILE A 22 13.42 -3.80 -16.34
N SER A 23 12.24 -4.13 -16.88
CA SER A 23 10.99 -3.87 -16.18
C SER A 23 11.07 -4.66 -14.89
N GLN A 24 11.38 -3.98 -13.78
CA GLN A 24 11.16 -4.53 -12.46
C GLN A 24 9.66 -4.80 -12.40
N ALA A 25 9.28 -6.07 -12.31
CA ALA A 25 7.91 -6.42 -11.94
C ALA A 25 7.71 -5.86 -10.53
N LEU A 26 6.97 -4.75 -10.44
CA LEU A 26 6.40 -4.34 -9.17
C LEU A 26 5.61 -5.55 -8.68
N ALA A 27 5.90 -6.02 -7.46
CA ALA A 27 5.03 -6.97 -6.80
C ALA A 27 3.66 -6.30 -6.72
N THR A 28 2.75 -6.67 -7.62
CA THR A 28 1.36 -6.25 -7.54
C THR A 28 0.78 -6.94 -6.32
N SER A 29 0.47 -6.17 -5.29
CA SER A 29 -0.34 -6.66 -4.18
C SER A 29 -1.61 -7.28 -4.78
N THR A 30 -1.94 -8.49 -4.33
CA THR A 30 -3.11 -9.22 -4.88
C THR A 30 -4.42 -8.49 -4.55
N TYR A 31 -4.39 -7.61 -3.55
CA TYR A 31 -5.54 -6.86 -3.05
C TYR A 31 -5.30 -5.36 -3.11
N VAL A 32 -6.40 -4.61 -3.20
CA VAL A 32 -6.44 -3.18 -2.97
C VAL A 32 -6.80 -2.94 -1.51
N TYR A 33 -5.97 -2.18 -0.82
CA TYR A 33 -6.21 -1.80 0.56
C TYR A 33 -6.73 -0.38 0.64
N THR A 34 -7.78 -0.18 1.43
CA THR A 34 -8.30 1.15 1.71
C THR A 34 -8.60 1.32 3.18
N ILE A 35 -8.45 2.55 3.65
CA ILE A 35 -8.92 2.97 4.95
C ILE A 35 -10.10 3.92 4.81
N ILE A 36 -11.03 3.83 5.75
CA ILE A 36 -12.15 4.74 5.90
C ILE A 36 -12.02 5.35 7.29
N ASN A 37 -11.57 6.60 7.34
CA ASN A 37 -11.51 7.38 8.57
C ASN A 37 -12.81 8.20 8.66
N ASP A 38 -13.73 7.74 9.49
CA ASP A 38 -15.14 8.14 9.53
C ASP A 38 -15.86 8.02 8.17
N SER A 39 -15.81 9.07 7.34
CA SER A 39 -16.45 9.11 6.02
C SER A 39 -15.46 9.32 4.87
N THR A 40 -14.17 9.47 5.19
CA THR A 40 -13.13 9.71 4.18
C THR A 40 -12.46 8.41 3.81
N THR A 41 -12.64 7.97 2.57
CA THR A 41 -11.97 6.79 2.00
C THR A 41 -10.65 7.18 1.35
N MET A 42 -9.57 6.47 1.70
CA MET A 42 -8.23 6.70 1.17
C MET A 42 -7.58 5.36 0.81
N PRO A 43 -6.95 5.23 -0.38
CA PRO A 43 -6.13 4.07 -0.69
C PRO A 43 -4.87 4.06 0.18
N VAL A 44 -4.41 2.88 0.52
CA VAL A 44 -3.14 2.69 1.24
C VAL A 44 -2.35 1.55 0.60
N ASP A 45 -1.04 1.71 0.62
CA ASP A 45 -0.07 0.68 0.22
C ASP A 45 0.58 0.14 1.50
N PRO A 46 0.56 -1.19 1.74
CA PRO A 46 1.28 -1.76 2.87
C PRO A 46 2.75 -1.38 2.86
N LEU A 47 3.32 -1.18 4.04
CA LEU A 47 4.76 -1.15 4.23
C LEU A 47 5.29 -2.55 3.96
N SER A 48 6.39 -2.70 3.24
CA SER A 48 6.83 -4.04 2.80
C SER A 48 8.33 -4.23 2.95
N ALA A 49 8.75 -5.35 3.54
CA ALA A 49 10.16 -5.77 3.59
C ALA A 49 10.28 -7.30 3.53
N ALA A 50 11.50 -7.81 3.35
CA ALA A 50 11.78 -9.24 3.26
C ALA A 50 12.07 -9.83 4.66
N GLU A 51 11.15 -9.60 5.59
CA GLU A 51 11.21 -10.08 6.97
C GLU A 51 9.81 -10.26 7.54
N GLY A 52 9.68 -11.10 8.58
CA GLY A 52 8.39 -11.34 9.23
C GLY A 52 7.88 -10.12 10.02
N ASP A 53 6.57 -10.02 10.16
CA ASP A 53 5.84 -8.96 10.86
C ASP A 53 6.41 -8.60 12.25
N THR A 54 6.52 -9.58 13.14
CA THR A 54 7.03 -9.34 14.50
C THR A 54 8.51 -8.96 14.55
N ALA A 55 9.28 -9.35 13.53
CA ALA A 55 10.67 -8.94 13.38
C ALA A 55 10.77 -7.48 12.91
N TYR A 56 9.96 -7.08 11.92
CA TYR A 56 9.87 -5.70 11.45
C TYR A 56 9.40 -4.74 12.56
N PHE A 57 8.39 -5.15 13.34
CA PHE A 57 7.91 -4.37 14.49
C PHE A 57 9.03 -4.12 15.53
N ASN A 58 10.00 -5.04 15.63
CA ASN A 58 11.24 -4.89 16.39
C ASN A 58 11.01 -4.42 17.84
N SER A 59 10.08 -5.06 18.53
CA SER A 59 9.69 -4.73 19.91
C SER A 59 9.40 -3.23 20.10
N GLY A 60 8.62 -2.65 19.20
CA GLY A 60 8.23 -1.24 19.24
C GLY A 60 9.26 -0.25 18.71
N HIS A 61 10.22 -0.73 17.92
CA HIS A 61 11.26 0.08 17.29
C HIS A 61 11.26 -0.10 15.76
N PRO A 62 10.14 0.21 15.07
CA PRO A 62 10.06 0.08 13.63
C PRO A 62 11.08 0.99 12.93
N ALA A 63 11.48 0.64 11.71
CA ALA A 63 12.54 1.34 10.97
C ALA A 63 12.24 2.83 10.70
N PHE A 64 10.97 3.20 10.57
CA PHE A 64 10.54 4.60 10.42
C PHE A 64 10.60 5.41 11.72
N GLY A 65 10.81 4.76 12.87
CA GLY A 65 10.90 5.36 14.19
C GLY A 65 9.55 5.60 14.88
N THR A 66 9.57 6.28 16.02
CA THR A 66 8.38 6.68 16.79
C THR A 66 8.39 8.18 17.05
N GLU A 67 7.23 8.74 17.41
CA GLU A 67 7.07 10.19 17.61
C GLU A 67 6.34 10.53 18.91
N ASN A 68 6.75 11.63 19.54
CA ASN A 68 6.14 12.14 20.76
C ASN A 68 4.62 12.27 20.59
N ASN A 69 3.87 11.69 21.52
CA ASN A 69 2.42 11.84 21.64
C ASN A 69 1.69 11.48 20.34
N THR A 70 2.19 10.50 19.60
CA THR A 70 1.66 10.10 18.30
C THR A 70 1.36 8.61 18.24
N GLY A 71 0.18 8.24 17.72
CA GLY A 71 -0.16 6.85 17.44
C GLY A 71 -0.08 6.55 15.94
N PHE A 72 0.49 5.40 15.60
CA PHE A 72 0.60 4.92 14.23
C PHE A 72 -0.16 3.61 14.06
N PHE A 73 -0.82 3.47 12.91
CA PHE A 73 -1.33 2.21 12.38
C PHE A 73 -0.76 1.99 10.98
N TRP A 74 -0.47 0.75 10.61
CA TRP A 74 -0.08 0.43 9.23
C TRP A 74 -0.38 -1.02 8.88
N LEU A 75 -0.55 -1.27 7.59
CA LEU A 75 -0.45 -2.63 7.07
C LEU A 75 1.02 -2.92 6.77
N TYR A 76 1.45 -4.12 7.11
CA TYR A 76 2.77 -4.61 6.74
C TYR A 76 2.67 -5.89 5.91
N GLU A 77 3.49 -5.99 4.87
CA GLU A 77 3.65 -7.16 4.01
C GLU A 77 5.05 -7.76 4.18
N ASP A 78 5.10 -9.02 4.63
CA ASP A 78 6.31 -9.83 4.50
C ASP A 78 6.42 -10.32 3.05
N THR A 79 7.29 -9.67 2.28
CA THR A 79 7.49 -9.98 0.85
C THR A 79 8.06 -11.38 0.58
N THR A 80 8.51 -12.09 1.61
CA THR A 80 8.98 -13.49 1.50
C THR A 80 7.80 -14.47 1.46
N THR A 81 6.72 -14.15 2.19
CA THR A 81 5.57 -15.05 2.38
C THR A 81 4.28 -14.51 1.76
N GLY A 82 4.22 -13.21 1.46
CA GLY A 82 3.01 -12.50 1.07
C GLY A 82 2.00 -12.31 2.22
N ASN A 83 2.43 -12.54 3.47
CA ASN A 83 1.56 -12.39 4.63
C ASN A 83 1.35 -10.91 4.95
N ILE A 84 0.11 -10.57 5.30
CA ILE A 84 -0.29 -9.23 5.73
C ILE A 84 -0.56 -9.23 7.23
N SER A 85 -0.05 -8.20 7.90
CA SER A 85 -0.37 -7.84 9.29
C SER A 85 -0.90 -6.41 9.38
N LEU A 86 -1.66 -6.14 10.44
CA LEU A 86 -1.97 -4.79 10.93
C LEU A 86 -1.12 -4.55 12.17
N GLU A 87 -0.34 -3.50 12.14
CA GLU A 87 0.58 -3.15 13.21
C GLU A 87 0.22 -1.78 13.78
N MET A 88 0.55 -1.60 15.06
CA MET A 88 0.29 -0.36 15.77
C MET A 88 1.31 -0.10 16.85
N ILE A 89 1.71 1.17 16.98
CA ILE A 89 2.63 1.65 18.01
C ILE A 89 2.17 3.02 18.52
N PHE A 90 2.35 3.26 19.81
CA PHE A 90 1.88 4.45 20.51
C PHE A 90 3.03 5.13 21.25
N ASP A 91 3.15 6.43 21.00
CA ASP A 91 4.14 7.33 21.59
C ASP A 91 5.59 6.99 21.21
N THR A 92 6.55 7.65 21.85
CA THR A 92 7.99 7.39 21.74
C THR A 92 8.62 7.34 23.13
N PRO A 93 9.73 6.60 23.34
CA PRO A 93 10.37 6.54 24.65
C PRO A 93 10.83 7.93 25.12
N ASN A 94 10.62 8.21 26.40
CA ASN A 94 11.04 9.46 27.04
C ASN A 94 10.37 10.73 26.47
N SER A 95 9.15 10.61 25.94
CA SER A 95 8.33 11.76 25.51
C SER A 95 8.03 12.74 26.64
N GLY A 96 8.14 12.29 27.90
CA GLY A 96 7.78 13.05 29.09
C GLY A 96 6.29 12.96 29.44
N SER A 97 5.51 12.23 28.65
CA SER A 97 4.08 11.96 28.86
C SER A 97 3.80 10.47 28.84
N GLY A 98 2.89 10.03 29.72
CA GLY A 98 2.29 8.70 29.61
C GLY A 98 0.91 8.81 29.00
N GLY A 99 0.30 7.67 28.71
CA GLY A 99 -1.00 7.67 28.07
C GLY A 99 -1.73 6.35 28.18
N LYS A 100 -2.88 6.32 27.51
CA LYS A 100 -3.74 5.15 27.37
C LYS A 100 -4.45 5.22 26.03
N PHE A 101 -4.52 4.08 25.38
CA PHE A 101 -5.37 3.90 24.22
C PHE A 101 -6.18 2.63 24.40
N ASN A 102 -7.50 2.73 24.26
CA ASN A 102 -8.40 1.59 24.27
C ASN A 102 -9.22 1.61 23.01
N THR A 103 -9.38 0.46 22.37
CA THR A 103 -10.18 0.29 21.15
C THR A 103 -10.94 -1.03 21.20
N THR A 104 -12.11 -1.08 20.57
CA THR A 104 -12.73 -2.35 20.18
C THR A 104 -12.37 -2.67 18.73
N ILE A 105 -12.30 -3.96 18.41
CA ILE A 105 -12.04 -4.49 17.08
C ILE A 105 -13.24 -5.34 16.67
N SER A 106 -13.73 -5.10 15.46
CA SER A 106 -14.81 -5.88 14.84
C SER A 106 -14.43 -6.24 13.40
N GLY A 107 -15.02 -7.31 12.88
CA GLY A 107 -14.76 -7.78 11.51
C GLY A 107 -13.42 -8.49 11.32
N MET A 108 -12.71 -8.85 12.39
CA MET A 108 -11.46 -9.62 12.25
C MET A 108 -11.71 -10.91 11.45
N PRO A 109 -10.95 -11.16 10.37
CA PRO A 109 -11.15 -12.35 9.56
C PRO A 109 -10.86 -13.62 10.39
N PRO A 110 -11.47 -14.78 10.07
CA PRO A 110 -11.23 -16.02 10.81
C PRO A 110 -9.77 -16.47 10.86
N SER A 111 -8.95 -16.06 9.88
CA SER A 111 -7.51 -16.31 9.85
C SER A 111 -6.69 -15.34 10.70
N GLY A 112 -7.30 -14.25 11.16
CA GLY A 112 -6.63 -13.21 11.94
C GLY A 112 -6.29 -13.69 13.35
N TYR A 113 -5.13 -13.31 13.86
CA TYR A 113 -4.69 -13.61 15.22
C TYR A 113 -3.75 -12.52 15.75
N VAL A 114 -3.63 -12.43 17.08
CA VAL A 114 -2.65 -11.54 17.72
C VAL A 114 -1.28 -12.20 17.63
N ALA A 115 -0.40 -11.65 16.79
CA ALA A 115 0.95 -12.13 16.59
C ALA A 115 1.90 -11.60 17.68
N LEU A 116 1.67 -10.37 18.13
CA LEU A 116 2.42 -9.71 19.20
C LEU A 116 1.52 -8.76 19.99
N SER A 117 1.71 -8.76 21.30
CA SER A 117 1.18 -7.78 22.24
C SER A 117 2.37 -7.35 23.09
N ASP A 118 2.68 -6.06 23.14
CA ASP A 118 3.89 -5.58 23.84
C ASP A 118 3.86 -6.01 25.32
N ASP A 119 2.74 -5.72 26.00
CA ASP A 119 2.39 -6.32 27.28
C ASP A 119 1.33 -7.44 27.11
N PRO A 120 1.49 -8.61 27.77
CA PRO A 120 0.55 -9.73 27.62
C PRO A 120 -0.90 -9.38 27.97
N GLY A 121 -1.80 -9.62 27.02
CA GLY A 121 -3.25 -9.47 27.20
C GLY A 121 -3.78 -8.06 26.89
N GLU A 122 -2.92 -7.13 26.50
CA GLU A 122 -3.37 -5.79 26.08
C GLU A 122 -4.02 -5.80 24.70
N LEU A 123 -3.57 -6.64 23.77
CA LEU A 123 -4.21 -6.86 22.48
C LEU A 123 -4.89 -8.22 22.41
N THR A 124 -6.12 -8.22 21.89
CA THR A 124 -6.97 -9.41 21.68
C THR A 124 -7.66 -9.32 20.32
N PRO A 125 -8.20 -10.43 19.79
CA PRO A 125 -9.05 -10.43 18.60
C PRO A 125 -10.20 -9.41 18.56
N THR A 126 -10.68 -8.95 19.72
CA THR A 126 -11.88 -8.11 19.83
C THR A 126 -11.59 -6.70 20.35
N GLY A 127 -10.34 -6.37 20.62
CA GLY A 127 -10.00 -5.11 21.26
C GLY A 127 -8.55 -4.99 21.69
N GLY A 128 -8.16 -3.75 21.99
CA GLY A 128 -6.88 -3.41 22.57
C GLY A 128 -7.01 -2.45 23.75
N SER A 129 -6.14 -2.56 24.74
CA SER A 129 -6.08 -1.71 25.92
C SER A 129 -4.64 -1.52 26.38
N TRP A 130 -4.01 -0.49 25.84
CA TRP A 130 -2.61 -0.16 26.06
C TRP A 130 -2.43 0.94 27.12
N LYS A 131 -1.31 0.88 27.84
CA LYS A 131 -0.93 1.88 28.82
C LYS A 131 0.59 1.95 28.95
N TRP A 132 1.14 3.04 28.43
CA TRP A 132 2.54 3.39 28.61
C TRP A 132 2.76 4.44 29.71
N SER A 133 4.00 4.44 30.22
CA SER A 133 4.53 5.47 31.11
C SER A 133 5.30 6.53 30.31
N THR A 134 5.83 7.55 31.00
CA THR A 134 6.63 8.63 30.39
C THR A 134 7.91 8.18 29.69
N THR A 135 8.34 6.93 29.93
CA THR A 135 9.57 6.36 29.37
C THR A 135 9.31 5.24 28.36
N GLY A 136 8.04 4.86 28.16
CA GLY A 136 7.67 3.69 27.38
C GLY A 136 6.95 4.03 26.07
N VAL A 137 6.94 3.06 25.18
CA VAL A 137 6.00 2.94 24.06
C VAL A 137 5.06 1.79 24.35
N ASP A 138 4.06 1.61 23.51
CA ASP A 138 3.16 0.46 23.60
C ASP A 138 2.58 0.12 22.23
N GLY A 139 2.14 -1.13 22.01
CA GLY A 139 1.65 -1.52 20.69
C GLY A 139 1.36 -3.00 20.52
N GLY A 140 1.26 -3.41 19.26
CA GLY A 140 1.00 -4.80 18.91
C GLY A 140 0.87 -5.07 17.42
N VAL A 141 0.76 -6.36 17.10
CA VAL A 141 0.69 -6.90 15.73
C VAL A 141 -0.48 -7.88 15.65
N ILE A 142 -1.37 -7.65 14.68
CA ILE A 142 -2.41 -8.59 14.26
C ILE A 142 -1.96 -9.21 12.93
N GLY A 143 -1.62 -10.50 12.95
CA GLY A 143 -1.23 -11.25 11.77
C GLY A 143 -2.40 -11.98 11.11
N GLY A 144 -2.11 -12.66 10.00
CA GLY A 144 -3.06 -13.57 9.34
C GLY A 144 -4.14 -12.87 8.51
N LEU A 145 -3.87 -11.65 8.01
CA LEU A 145 -4.84 -10.84 7.27
C LEU A 145 -4.81 -11.11 5.75
N GLY A 146 -4.86 -12.39 5.37
CA GLY A 146 -4.95 -12.79 3.97
C GLY A 146 -6.37 -12.69 3.41
N GLY A 147 -6.50 -12.63 2.08
CA GLY A 147 -7.80 -12.59 1.41
C GLY A 147 -8.46 -11.21 1.42
N THR A 148 -9.75 -11.20 1.13
CA THR A 148 -10.61 -10.02 1.27
C THR A 148 -11.20 -9.96 2.68
N TRP A 149 -11.19 -8.79 3.29
CA TRP A 149 -11.70 -8.59 4.64
C TRP A 149 -12.03 -7.12 4.91
N GLU A 150 -12.79 -6.89 5.97
CA GLU A 150 -13.09 -5.57 6.50
C GLU A 150 -12.98 -5.63 8.01
N MET A 151 -12.10 -4.80 8.58
CA MET A 151 -11.88 -4.70 10.02
C MET A 151 -12.14 -3.26 10.47
N THR A 152 -12.87 -3.08 11.56
CA THR A 152 -13.13 -1.76 12.13
C THR A 152 -12.56 -1.64 13.54
N LEU A 153 -11.77 -0.59 13.75
CA LEU A 153 -11.28 -0.13 15.04
C LEU A 153 -12.17 1.01 15.54
N THR A 154 -12.64 0.90 16.78
CA THR A 154 -13.44 1.94 17.43
C THR A 154 -12.78 2.34 18.75
N PRO A 155 -12.09 3.49 18.79
CA PRO A 155 -11.53 4.02 20.02
C PRO A 155 -12.60 4.19 21.09
N THR A 156 -12.32 3.70 22.30
CA THR A 156 -13.13 3.89 23.50
C THR A 156 -12.40 4.78 24.52
N LYS A 157 -11.08 4.93 24.39
CA LYS A 157 -10.27 5.86 25.18
C LYS A 157 -9.02 6.28 24.41
N SER A 158 -8.66 7.56 24.50
CA SER A 158 -7.41 8.09 23.94
C SER A 158 -6.92 9.22 24.84
N THR A 159 -5.76 9.04 25.46
CA THR A 159 -5.11 10.02 26.34
C THR A 159 -3.60 9.95 26.15
N GLY A 160 -2.91 11.09 26.20
CA GLY A 160 -1.46 11.16 25.99
C GLY A 160 -1.06 11.26 24.51
N LEU A 161 -1.93 10.88 23.58
CA LEU A 161 -1.73 11.03 22.14
C LEU A 161 -2.48 12.25 21.62
N THR A 162 -1.79 13.04 20.80
CA THR A 162 -2.29 14.29 20.18
C THR A 162 -2.37 14.20 18.67
N SER A 163 -1.64 13.26 18.07
CA SER A 163 -1.62 13.03 16.63
C SER A 163 -1.80 11.55 16.33
N TRP A 164 -2.43 11.26 15.19
CA TRP A 164 -2.72 9.91 14.74
C TRP A 164 -2.52 9.81 13.24
N TYR A 165 -1.85 8.75 12.80
CA TYR A 165 -1.60 8.54 11.38
C TYR A 165 -1.76 7.07 11.00
N PHE A 166 -2.27 6.86 9.79
CA PHE A 166 -2.08 5.62 9.06
C PHE A 166 -0.84 5.78 8.17
N LEU A 167 0.09 4.83 8.22
CA LEU A 167 1.29 4.85 7.41
C LEU A 167 1.08 4.03 6.13
N SER A 168 1.65 4.53 5.03
CA SER A 168 1.51 3.92 3.70
C SER A 168 2.80 4.04 2.90
N GLY A 169 3.13 3.00 2.13
CA GLY A 169 4.25 3.00 1.19
C GLY A 169 5.59 2.60 1.80
N ASP A 170 6.60 3.47 1.71
CA ASP A 170 7.98 3.13 2.05
C ASP A 170 8.16 2.75 3.53
N PRO A 171 8.78 1.60 3.86
CA PRO A 171 8.94 1.12 5.24
C PRO A 171 9.94 1.91 6.09
N THR A 172 10.73 2.80 5.49
CA THR A 172 11.73 3.66 6.17
C THR A 172 11.34 5.13 6.15
N ALA A 173 10.52 5.55 5.19
CA ALA A 173 10.02 6.91 5.05
C ALA A 173 8.55 6.93 4.59
N PRO A 174 7.62 6.37 5.39
CA PRO A 174 6.23 6.20 4.96
C PRO A 174 5.50 7.53 4.81
N THR A 175 4.51 7.53 3.93
CA THR A 175 3.53 8.62 3.86
C THR A 175 2.60 8.55 5.06
N LYS A 176 2.40 9.70 5.72
CA LYS A 176 1.51 9.82 6.88
C LYS A 176 0.15 10.33 6.44
N ILE A 177 -0.87 9.51 6.64
CA ILE A 177 -2.27 9.87 6.39
C ILE A 177 -2.92 10.22 7.73
N PRO A 178 -3.36 11.47 7.96
CA PRO A 178 -3.94 11.89 9.23
C PRO A 178 -5.22 11.11 9.57
N LEU A 179 -5.35 10.73 10.83
CA LEU A 179 -6.51 10.02 11.37
C LEU A 179 -7.18 10.80 12.50
N THR A 180 -8.45 10.46 12.78
CA THR A 180 -9.15 10.92 13.98
C THR A 180 -9.46 9.72 14.87
N MET A 181 -8.66 9.54 15.93
CA MET A 181 -8.75 8.37 16.81
C MET A 181 -9.11 8.77 18.25
N SER A 182 -10.36 9.21 18.42
CA SER A 182 -10.97 9.55 19.71
C SER A 182 -12.32 8.86 19.88
N PRO A 183 -12.85 8.74 21.11
CA PRO A 183 -14.16 8.14 21.33
C PRO A 183 -15.25 8.76 20.44
N GLY A 184 -16.01 7.90 19.77
CA GLY A 184 -17.06 8.29 18.82
C GLY A 184 -16.65 8.30 17.35
N HIS A 185 -15.38 8.05 17.04
CA HIS A 185 -14.86 7.92 15.68
C HIS A 185 -14.56 6.46 15.33
N THR A 186 -14.40 6.17 14.04
CA THR A 186 -14.06 4.82 13.57
C THR A 186 -13.00 4.86 12.48
N LEU A 187 -12.11 3.87 12.52
CA LEU A 187 -11.21 3.54 11.43
C LEU A 187 -11.59 2.16 10.89
N THR A 188 -12.09 2.11 9.67
CA THR A 188 -12.31 0.85 8.95
C THR A 188 -11.17 0.63 7.97
N ILE A 189 -10.64 -0.59 7.92
CA ILE A 189 -9.56 -1.00 7.04
C ILE A 189 -10.10 -2.16 6.22
N THR A 190 -9.86 -2.14 4.91
CA THR A 190 -10.37 -3.13 3.98
C THR A 190 -9.26 -3.70 3.11
N ALA A 191 -9.39 -4.98 2.77
CA ALA A 191 -8.72 -5.61 1.65
C ALA A 191 -9.79 -6.11 0.68
N SER A 192 -9.69 -5.71 -0.58
CA SER A 192 -10.65 -6.07 -1.61
C SER A 192 -9.94 -6.53 -2.87
N ASP A 193 -10.60 -7.37 -3.67
CA ASP A 193 -10.08 -7.72 -4.99
C ASP A 193 -9.96 -6.44 -5.84
N PRO A 194 -8.90 -6.30 -6.66
CA PRO A 194 -8.82 -5.22 -7.61
C PRO A 194 -10.04 -5.26 -8.54
N ALA A 195 -10.57 -4.08 -8.86
CA ALA A 195 -11.67 -3.99 -9.81
C ALA A 195 -11.29 -4.75 -11.11
N PRO A 196 -12.22 -5.52 -11.71
CA PRO A 196 -11.94 -6.21 -12.95
C PRO A 196 -11.38 -5.21 -13.96
N ALA A 197 -10.28 -5.56 -14.63
CA ALA A 197 -9.71 -4.72 -15.67
C ALA A 197 -10.84 -4.32 -16.63
N ALA A 198 -11.05 -3.02 -16.81
CA ALA A 198 -12.06 -2.52 -17.73
C ALA A 198 -11.78 -3.13 -19.09
N ASN A 199 -12.65 -4.03 -19.54
CA ASN A 199 -12.50 -4.71 -20.82
C ASN A 199 -12.46 -3.61 -21.89
N PRO A 200 -11.34 -3.40 -22.62
CA PRO A 200 -11.32 -2.36 -23.63
C PRO A 200 -12.35 -2.75 -24.68
N GLU A 201 -13.48 -2.03 -24.72
CA GLU A 201 -14.45 -2.14 -25.80
C GLU A 201 -13.66 -2.08 -27.12
N PRO A 202 -13.82 -3.06 -28.04
CA PRO A 202 -13.10 -3.03 -29.29
C PRO A 202 -13.57 -1.81 -30.09
N ALA A 203 -12.76 -0.75 -30.08
CA ALA A 203 -12.88 0.40 -30.98
C ALA A 203 -12.86 0.01 -32.48
N SER A 204 -12.67 -1.28 -32.79
CA SER A 204 -12.53 -1.84 -34.12
C SER A 204 -13.83 -1.97 -34.93
N ILE A 205 -15.03 -1.82 -34.35
CA ILE A 205 -16.30 -1.96 -35.11
C ILE A 205 -16.79 -0.63 -35.72
N ALA A 206 -16.32 0.52 -35.23
CA ALA A 206 -16.69 1.83 -35.80
C ALA A 206 -15.99 2.15 -37.14
N LEU A 207 -14.84 1.51 -37.44
CA LEU A 207 -14.08 1.78 -38.66
C LEU A 207 -14.48 0.94 -39.88
N LEU A 208 -15.24 -0.15 -39.70
CA LEU A 208 -15.76 -0.97 -40.80
C LEU A 208 -17.15 -0.54 -41.30
N SER A 209 -17.89 0.25 -40.51
CA SER A 209 -19.20 0.78 -40.92
C SER A 209 -19.11 2.05 -41.78
N LEU A 210 -18.00 2.80 -41.73
CA LEU A 210 -17.76 3.96 -42.60
C LEU A 210 -17.22 3.60 -43.99
N GLY A 211 -16.69 2.37 -44.18
CA GLY A 211 -16.14 1.93 -45.47
C GLY A 211 -17.17 1.45 -46.49
N LEU A 212 -18.37 1.03 -46.06
CA LEU A 212 -19.36 0.44 -46.97
C LEU A 212 -20.38 1.43 -47.56
N VAL A 213 -20.45 2.68 -47.06
CA VAL A 213 -21.37 3.71 -47.59
C VAL A 213 -20.75 4.46 -48.78
N GLY A 214 -19.43 4.39 -48.99
CA GLY A 214 -18.72 5.14 -50.03
C GLY A 214 -18.84 4.63 -51.48
N PHE A 215 -19.30 3.39 -51.70
CA PHE A 215 -19.33 2.78 -53.04
C PHE A 215 -20.68 2.86 -53.77
N GLY A 216 -21.72 3.46 -53.17
CA GLY A 216 -23.08 3.50 -53.74
C GLY A 216 -23.42 4.69 -54.65
N LEU A 217 -22.59 5.74 -54.70
CA LEU A 217 -22.96 7.03 -55.31
C LEU A 217 -22.08 7.43 -56.50
N VAL A 218 -21.83 6.50 -57.43
CA VAL A 218 -21.40 6.89 -58.78
C VAL A 218 -22.20 6.08 -59.81
N ARG A 219 -23.43 6.53 -60.09
CA ARG A 219 -24.06 6.18 -61.36
C ARG A 219 -24.98 7.28 -61.88
N ARG A 220 -24.57 7.78 -63.06
CA ARG A 220 -25.42 8.18 -64.20
C ARG A 220 -25.77 9.68 -64.32
N SER A 221 -24.89 10.42 -64.99
CA SER A 221 -25.26 11.58 -65.83
C SER A 221 -25.27 11.09 -67.29
N ARG A 222 -26.44 10.66 -67.78
CA ARG A 222 -27.29 11.31 -68.79
C ARG A 222 -26.55 11.71 -70.08
N ARG A 223 -26.73 10.86 -71.11
CA ARG A 223 -26.79 11.29 -72.51
C ARG A 223 -28.15 11.93 -72.75
N ASP A 224 -28.18 12.92 -73.64
CA ASP A 224 -28.97 12.98 -74.89
C ASP A 224 -28.84 14.41 -75.47
N PRO A 225 -29.29 14.66 -76.71
CA PRO A 225 -28.62 14.45 -78.00
C PRO A 225 -28.04 15.75 -78.61
#